data_AF-R9PJM9-F1
#
_entry.id   AF-R9PJM9-F1
#
_cell.length_a   1.000
_cell.length_b   1.000
_cell.length_c   1.000
_cell.angle_alpha   90.00
_cell.angle_beta   90.00
_cell.angle_gamma   90.00
#
_symmetry.space_group_name_H-M   'P 1'
#
loop_
_entity.id
_entity.type
_entity.pdbx_description
1 polymer ?
#
loop_
_entity_poly.entity_id
_entity_poly.type
_entity_poly.pdbx_seq_one_letter_code
_entity_poly.pdbx_strand_id
1 'polypeptide(L)' 'MAKKKVAKLLAHEHGRGQINDNAIKALVTSQLFKAKVERPKKGKGSYTRKGHKLKGNAPFDFLGLTQTKQLLIGFAVA' A
#
# COMPACT_ATOMS: atom_id res chain seq x y z
N MET A 1 -18.55 -29.42 -27.77
CA MET A 1 -18.90 -28.05 -28.22
C MET A 1 -18.58 -27.05 -27.10
N ALA A 2 -17.39 -26.42 -27.12
CA ALA A 2 -17.01 -25.47 -26.08
C ALA A 2 -17.73 -24.13 -26.27
N LYS A 3 -18.39 -23.61 -25.22
CA LYS A 3 -18.98 -22.26 -25.24
C LYS A 3 -17.86 -21.23 -25.33
N LYS A 4 -17.74 -20.56 -26.48
CA LYS A 4 -16.81 -19.43 -26.69
C LYS A 4 -17.33 -18.24 -25.88
N LYS A 5 -16.64 -17.85 -24.81
CA LYS A 5 -16.97 -16.62 -24.07
C LYS A 5 -16.68 -15.42 -24.98
N VAL A 6 -17.73 -14.71 -25.38
CA VAL A 6 -17.61 -13.45 -26.12
C VAL A 6 -17.02 -12.42 -25.16
N ALA A 7 -15.85 -11.88 -25.47
CA ALA A 7 -15.20 -10.87 -24.64
C ALA A 7 -16.09 -9.63 -24.57
N LYS A 8 -16.37 -9.15 -23.35
CA LYS A 8 -17.14 -7.93 -23.13
C LYS A 8 -16.36 -6.75 -23.71
N LEU A 9 -17.00 -5.96 -24.58
CA LEU A 9 -16.44 -4.68 -25.03
C LEU A 9 -16.32 -3.76 -23.81
N LEU A 10 -15.08 -3.47 -23.41
CA LEU A 10 -14.78 -2.56 -22.32
C LEU A 10 -14.83 -1.13 -22.85
N ALA A 11 -16.04 -0.58 -22.96
CA ALA A 11 -16.22 0.84 -23.23
C ALA A 11 -15.62 1.66 -22.07
N HIS A 12 -14.72 2.58 -22.38
CA HIS A 12 -14.06 3.44 -21.40
C HIS A 12 -14.46 4.90 -21.61
N GLU A 13 -15.02 5.49 -20.56
CA GLU A 13 -15.35 6.91 -20.49
C GLU A 13 -14.05 7.73 -20.39
N HIS A 14 -13.70 8.43 -21.47
CA HIS A 14 -12.44 9.18 -21.62
C HIS A 14 -12.58 10.66 -21.23
N GLY A 15 -13.80 11.14 -20.95
CA GLY A 15 -14.05 12.47 -20.39
C GLY A 15 -13.73 13.65 -21.33
N ARG A 16 -13.66 13.42 -22.65
CA ARG A 16 -13.36 14.46 -23.66
C ARG A 16 -14.57 14.92 -24.47
N GLY A 17 -15.77 14.45 -24.13
CA GLY A 17 -16.98 14.73 -24.90
C GLY A 17 -16.96 14.04 -26.27
N GLN A 18 -17.65 14.62 -27.25
CA GLN A 18 -17.66 14.12 -28.62
C GLN A 18 -16.32 14.42 -29.32
N ILE A 19 -15.68 13.39 -29.86
CA ILE A 19 -14.42 13.51 -30.59
C ILE A 19 -14.75 13.73 -32.08
N ASN A 20 -14.43 14.90 -32.61
CA ASN A 20 -14.74 15.25 -34.01
C ASN A 20 -13.61 14.90 -34.98
N ASP A 21 -12.34 15.02 -34.55
CA ASP A 21 -11.19 14.86 -35.46
C ASP A 21 -10.52 13.49 -35.35
N ASN A 22 -9.80 13.22 -34.25
CA ASN A 22 -8.98 12.01 -34.10
C ASN A 22 -9.17 11.35 -32.72
N ALA A 23 -9.68 10.12 -32.75
CA ALA A 23 -9.94 9.30 -31.58
C ALA A 23 -8.66 8.97 -30.78
N ILE A 24 -7.58 8.56 -31.45
CA ILE A 24 -6.34 8.13 -30.77
C ILE A 24 -5.68 9.31 -30.05
N LYS A 25 -5.63 10.48 -30.68
CA LYS A 25 -5.07 11.69 -30.04
C LYS A 25 -5.86 12.09 -28.79
N ALA A 26 -7.18 12.03 -28.86
CA ALA A 26 -8.04 12.30 -27.71
C ALA A 26 -7.84 11.27 -26.59
N LEU A 27 -7.69 9.98 -26.95
CA LEU A 27 -7.42 8.91 -26.00
C LEU A 27 -6.06 9.10 -25.33
N VAL A 28 -4.97 9.29 -26.08
CA VAL A 28 -3.60 9.45 -25.53
C VAL A 28 -3.51 10.56 -24.51
N THR A 29 -4.29 11.63 -24.67
CA THR A 29 -4.29 12.75 -23.73
C THR A 29 -5.25 12.57 -22.54
N SER A 30 -6.15 11.57 -22.59
CA SER A 30 -7.12 11.27 -21.53
C SER A 30 -6.47 10.67 -20.27
N GLN A 31 -7.24 10.54 -19.19
CA GLN A 31 -6.76 10.04 -17.90
C GLN A 31 -6.22 8.60 -17.97
N LEU A 32 -6.65 7.81 -18.96
CA LEU A 32 -6.23 6.42 -19.13
C LEU A 32 -4.73 6.30 -19.39
N PHE A 33 -4.16 7.18 -20.21
CA PHE A 33 -2.76 7.13 -20.63
C PHE A 33 -1.85 8.10 -19.86
N LYS A 34 -2.22 8.46 -18.63
CA LYS A 34 -1.36 9.29 -17.78
C LYS A 34 -0.06 8.57 -17.41
N ALA A 35 1.05 9.32 -17.41
CA ALA A 35 2.32 8.81 -16.89
C ALA A 35 2.16 8.42 -15.42
N LYS A 36 2.50 7.16 -15.10
CA LYS A 36 2.50 6.66 -13.73
C LYS A 36 3.93 6.75 -13.19
N VAL A 37 4.07 7.37 -12.03
CA VAL A 37 5.34 7.45 -11.31
C VAL A 37 5.31 6.45 -10.16
N GLU A 38 6.23 5.49 -10.20
CA GLU A 38 6.43 4.57 -9.10
C GLU A 38 7.25 5.23 -7.99
N ARG A 39 6.93 4.90 -6.74
CA ARG A 39 7.71 5.41 -5.61
C ARG A 39 9.05 4.66 -5.54
N PRO A 40 10.20 5.37 -5.55
CA PRO A 40 11.49 4.72 -5.44
C PRO A 40 11.67 4.08 -4.06
N LYS A 41 12.44 2.98 -4.00
CA LYS A 41 12.71 2.27 -2.74
C LYS A 41 13.71 3.01 -1.83
N LYS A 42 14.63 3.79 -2.41
CA LYS A 42 15.68 4.52 -1.70
C LYS A 42 15.88 5.90 -2.34
N GLY A 43 16.33 6.88 -1.55
CA GLY A 43 16.66 8.22 -2.02
C GLY A 43 15.53 9.24 -1.83
N LYS A 44 15.47 10.25 -2.69
CA LYS A 44 14.49 11.35 -2.58
C LYS A 44 13.07 10.83 -2.83
N GLY A 45 12.15 11.14 -1.91
CA GLY A 45 10.76 10.73 -2.01
C GLY A 45 10.48 9.27 -1.66
N SER A 46 11.47 8.51 -1.18
CA SER A 46 11.27 7.12 -0.73
C SER A 46 10.83 7.00 0.75
N TYR A 47 10.96 8.06 1.54
CA TYR A 47 10.61 8.03 2.96
C TYR A 47 9.10 7.84 3.18
N THR A 48 8.72 6.85 3.98
CA THR A 48 7.32 6.55 4.32
C THR A 48 7.16 6.34 5.82
N ARG A 49 6.38 7.21 6.48
CA ARG A 49 6.14 7.14 7.94
C ARG A 49 5.58 5.81 8.43
N LYS A 50 4.78 5.14 7.59
CA LYS A 50 4.12 3.84 7.90
C LYS A 50 5.00 2.62 7.58
N GLY A 51 6.16 2.80 6.93
CA GLY A 51 7.08 1.72 6.56
C GLY A 51 7.99 1.27 7.69
N HIS A 52 8.09 2.08 8.75
CA HIS A 52 8.80 1.74 9.99
C HIS A 52 7.95 0.81 10.85
N LYS A 53 7.64 -0.39 10.33
CA LYS A 53 7.00 -1.45 11.12
C LYS A 53 8.03 -2.16 12.01
N LEU A 54 8.76 -1.40 12.83
CA LEU A 54 9.18 -1.93 14.12
C LEU A 54 7.98 -1.71 15.05
N LYS A 55 6.99 -2.58 14.93
CA LYS A 55 5.82 -2.61 15.82
C LYS A 55 6.26 -3.21 17.17
N GLY A 56 7.14 -2.52 17.91
CA GLY A 56 7.57 -2.96 19.25
C GLY A 56 8.57 -4.13 19.25
N ASN A 57 9.46 -4.20 18.27
CA ASN A 57 10.67 -5.02 18.34
C ASN A 57 11.89 -4.11 18.15
N ALA A 58 12.04 -3.12 19.01
CA ALA A 58 13.35 -2.52 19.21
C ALA A 58 14.28 -3.60 19.80
N PRO A 59 15.58 -3.61 19.44
CA PRO A 59 16.55 -4.57 19.97
C PRO A 59 16.75 -4.47 21.51
N PHE A 60 16.05 -3.56 22.19
CA PHE A 60 16.15 -3.29 23.62
C PHE A 60 14.84 -3.56 24.39
N ASP A 61 13.75 -3.98 23.73
CA ASP A 61 12.44 -4.18 24.37
C ASP A 61 12.42 -5.31 25.42
N PHE A 62 13.47 -6.16 25.46
CA PHE A 62 13.67 -7.19 26.48
C PHE A 62 13.92 -6.63 27.90
N LEU A 63 14.43 -5.40 28.01
CA LEU A 63 14.84 -4.82 29.30
C LEU A 63 13.65 -4.33 30.15
N GLY A 64 12.46 -4.18 29.55
CA GLY A 64 11.28 -3.62 30.23
C GLY A 64 10.35 -4.61 30.94
N LEU A 65 10.59 -5.93 30.83
CA LEU A 65 9.68 -6.96 31.36
C LEU A 65 10.13 -7.59 32.69
N THR A 66 11.22 -7.15 33.28
CA THR A 66 11.80 -7.78 34.49
C THR A 66 11.38 -7.16 35.82
N GLN A 67 10.55 -6.10 35.84
CA GLN A 67 10.23 -5.39 37.10
C GLN A 67 8.97 -5.82 37.86
N THR A 68 8.16 -6.78 37.39
CA THR A 68 6.88 -7.11 38.06
C THR A 68 6.74 -8.53 38.63
N LYS A 69 7.81 -9.32 38.72
CA LYS A 69 7.78 -10.66 39.33
C LYS A 69 8.77 -10.86 40.49
N GLN A 70 8.86 -9.89 41.41
CA GLN A 70 9.65 -10.06 42.65
C GLN A 70 8.93 -9.68 43.94
N LEU A 71 7.60 -9.51 43.95
CA LEU A 71 6.83 -9.23 45.16
C LEU A 71 5.71 -10.25 45.41
N LEU A 72 6.01 -11.55 45.33
CA LEU A 72 5.07 -12.61 45.76
C LEU A 72 5.78 -13.87 46.27
N ILE A 73 6.99 -13.75 46.80
CA ILE A 73 7.63 -14.80 47.59
C ILE A 73 8.24 -14.12 48.81
N GLY A 74 7.58 -14.24 49.95
CA GLY A 74 8.14 -13.87 51.25
C GLY A 74 7.15 -13.19 52.16
N PHE A 75 6.28 -13.97 52.81
CA PHE A 75 5.94 -13.82 54.23
C PHE A 75 5.16 -15.07 54.67
N ALA A 76 5.90 -16.18 54.78
CA ALA A 76 5.57 -17.26 55.69
C ALA A 76 6.72 -17.31 56.69
N VAL A 77 6.44 -17.08 57.98
CA VAL A 77 7.14 -17.54 59.20
C VAL A 77 6.75 -16.62 60.36
N ALA A 78 6.35 -17.27 61.47
CA ALA A 78 5.92 -16.79 62.79
C ALA A 78 4.45 -16.37 62.93
#